data_AF-L7U644-F1
#
_entry.id   AF-L7U644-F1
#
_cell.length_a   1.000
_cell.length_b   1.000
_cell.length_c   1.000
_cell.angle_alpha   90.00
_cell.angle_beta   90.00
_cell.angle_gamma   90.00
#
_symmetry.space_group_name_H-M   'P 1'
#
loop_
_entity.id
_entity.type
_entity.pdbx_description
1 polymer ?
#
loop_
_entity_poly.entity_id
_entity_poly.type
_entity_poly.pdbx_seq_one_letter_code
_entity_poly.pdbx_strand_id
1 'polypeptide(L)'
;MTPHIAQTTDTRRRSAIDRRTTRPAGYALSQRIRKRIEEVWGWMKTVGGFRKTRFKGRERTELAAYLVGAAYNLVRMARLVAA
;
A
#
# COMPACT_ATOMS: atom_id res chain seq x y z
N MET A 1 5.50 13.26 23.37
CA MET A 1 5.06 12.79 22.03
C MET A 1 6.04 11.74 21.52
N THR A 2 5.56 10.60 21.01
CA THR A 2 6.43 9.58 20.40
C THR A 2 6.51 9.83 18.89
N PRO A 3 7.70 10.02 18.30
CA PRO A 3 7.82 10.27 16.87
C PRO A 3 7.43 9.02 16.08
N HIS A 4 6.55 9.17 15.08
CA HIS A 4 6.20 8.09 14.15
C HIS A 4 7.05 8.19 12.89
N ILE A 5 8.16 7.46 12.84
CA ILE A 5 9.08 7.46 11.69
C ILE A 5 9.36 6.02 11.26
N ALA A 6 9.21 5.72 9.96
CA ALA A 6 9.47 4.39 9.41
C ALA A 6 10.98 4.11 9.32
N GLN A 7 11.39 2.95 9.83
CA GLN A 7 12.73 2.39 9.69
C GLN A 7 12.86 1.68 8.35
N THR A 8 13.99 1.88 7.66
CA THR A 8 14.31 1.09 6.47
C THR A 8 14.75 -0.31 6.87
N THR A 9 14.22 -1.31 6.19
CA THR A 9 14.64 -2.72 6.30
C THR A 9 15.59 -3.15 5.17
N ASP A 10 15.98 -2.22 4.29
CA ASP A 10 16.94 -2.47 3.21
C ASP A 10 18.34 -2.80 3.77
N THR A 11 19.03 -3.77 3.16
CA THR A 11 20.40 -4.14 3.52
C THR A 11 21.43 -3.11 3.06
N ARG A 12 21.12 -2.34 2.00
CA ARG A 12 22.00 -1.34 1.39
C ARG A 12 21.78 0.08 1.91
N ARG A 13 20.67 0.34 2.59
CA ARG A 13 20.32 1.66 3.16
C ARG A 13 19.96 1.51 4.62
N ARG A 14 20.66 2.25 5.50
CA ARG A 14 20.41 2.27 6.95
C ARG A 14 19.68 3.55 7.35
N SER A 15 18.80 3.46 8.35
CA SER A 15 18.21 4.61 9.02
C SER A 15 18.70 4.65 10.46
N ALA A 16 19.07 5.83 10.95
CA ALA A 16 19.42 6.06 12.35
C ALA A 16 18.16 6.09 13.25
N ILE A 17 17.44 4.97 13.29
CA ILE A 17 16.26 4.79 14.13
C ILE A 17 16.56 3.68 15.13
N ASP A 18 16.46 4.03 16.40
CA ASP A 18 16.64 3.11 17.52
C ASP A 18 15.35 2.33 17.86
N ARG A 19 15.53 1.20 18.55
CA ARG A 19 14.47 0.32 19.01
C ARG A 19 13.41 1.02 19.85
N ARG A 20 13.72 2.11 20.56
CA ARG A 20 12.70 2.88 21.32
C ARG A 20 11.52 3.33 20.44
N THR A 21 11.77 3.61 19.16
CA THR A 21 10.75 4.07 18.19
C THR A 21 10.00 2.90 17.55
N THR A 22 10.63 1.74 17.40
CA THR A 22 10.06 0.57 16.70
C THR A 22 9.45 -0.48 17.63
N ARG A 23 9.76 -0.43 18.93
CA ARG A 23 9.25 -1.37 19.96
C ARG A 23 7.74 -1.35 20.16
N PRO A 24 7.01 -0.21 20.10
CA PRO A 24 5.59 -0.20 20.38
C PRO A 24 4.80 -1.06 19.39
N ALA A 25 3.80 -1.82 19.86
CA ALA A 25 2.96 -2.66 19.00
C ALA A 25 2.27 -1.86 17.87
N GLY A 26 1.90 -0.60 18.16
CA GLY A 26 1.32 0.32 17.17
C GLY A 26 2.23 0.63 15.98
N TYR A 27 3.56 0.60 16.19
CA TYR A 27 4.52 0.78 15.09
C TYR A 27 4.42 -0.38 14.09
N ALA A 28 4.43 -1.63 14.57
CA ALA A 28 4.33 -2.81 13.71
C ALA A 28 3.01 -2.87 12.94
N LEU A 29 1.89 -2.53 13.60
CA LEU A 29 0.58 -2.44 12.96
C LEU A 29 0.57 -1.39 11.84
N SER A 30 1.12 -0.20 12.13
CA SER A 30 1.22 0.89 11.15
C SER A 30 2.05 0.49 9.93
N GLN A 31 3.21 -0.16 10.13
CA GLN A 31 4.04 -0.65 9.02
C GLN A 31 3.28 -1.67 8.16
N ARG A 32 2.51 -2.58 8.77
CA ARG A 32 1.69 -3.55 8.03
C ARG A 32 0.59 -2.89 7.21
N ILE A 33 -0.12 -1.92 7.78
CA ILE A 33 -1.17 -1.17 7.08
C ILE A 33 -0.56 -0.38 5.91
N ARG A 34 0.57 0.29 6.12
CA ARG A 34 1.27 1.02 5.06
C ARG A 34 1.64 0.10 3.90
N LYS A 35 2.18 -1.09 4.20
CA LYS A 35 2.52 -2.08 3.16
C LYS A 35 1.30 -2.57 2.40
N ARG A 36 0.18 -2.84 3.08
CA ARG A 36 -1.09 -3.21 2.41
C ARG A 36 -1.56 -2.13 1.44
N ILE A 37 -1.46 -0.85 1.81
CA ILE A 37 -1.82 0.26 0.91
C ILE A 37 -0.86 0.31 -0.28
N GLU A 38 0.46 0.19 -0.05
CA GLU A 38 1.46 0.18 -1.13
C GLU A 38 1.26 -0.99 -2.11
N GLU A 39 0.87 -2.17 -1.63
CA GLU A 39 0.53 -3.34 -2.47
C GLU A 39 -0.66 -3.06 -3.38
N VAL A 40 -1.73 -2.44 -2.87
CA VAL A 40 -2.90 -2.05 -3.68
C VAL A 40 -2.46 -1.12 -4.80
N TRP A 41 -1.72 -0.05 -4.48
CA TRP A 41 -1.25 0.91 -5.49
C TRP A 41 -0.30 0.27 -6.51
N GLY A 42 0.58 -0.63 -6.07
CA GLY A 42 1.46 -1.39 -6.94
C GLY A 42 0.65 -2.24 -7.93
N TRP A 43 -0.35 -2.98 -7.43
CA TRP A 43 -1.22 -3.80 -8.25
C TRP A 43 -2.06 -2.98 -9.23
N MET A 44 -2.66 -1.87 -8.78
CA MET A 44 -3.43 -0.97 -9.64
C MET A 44 -2.60 -0.45 -10.82
N LYS A 45 -1.33 -0.09 -10.57
CA LYS A 45 -0.44 0.40 -11.63
C LYS A 45 -0.03 -0.71 -12.60
N THR A 46 0.29 -1.89 -12.09
CA THR A 46 0.87 -3.00 -12.87
C THR A 46 -0.19 -3.85 -13.57
N VAL A 47 -1.22 -4.29 -12.85
CA VAL A 47 -2.29 -5.16 -13.35
C VAL A 47 -3.52 -4.33 -13.75
N GLY A 48 -3.87 -3.33 -12.95
CA GLY A 48 -5.02 -2.45 -13.23
C GLY A 48 -4.80 -1.45 -14.38
N GLY A 49 -3.60 -1.37 -14.95
CA GLY A 49 -3.29 -0.48 -16.08
C GLY A 49 -3.15 1.01 -15.72
N PHE A 50 -3.03 1.35 -14.43
CA PHE A 50 -2.93 2.75 -13.96
C PHE A 50 -1.50 3.32 -13.98
N ARG A 51 -0.51 2.60 -14.52
CA ARG A 51 0.84 3.18 -14.72
C ARG A 51 0.80 4.37 -15.69
N LYS A 52 -0.05 4.29 -16.71
CA LYS A 52 -0.39 5.39 -17.63
C LYS A 52 -1.82 5.17 -18.09
N THR A 53 -2.76 5.96 -17.56
CA THR A 53 -4.19 5.78 -17.85
C THR A 53 -4.49 6.13 -19.31
N ARG A 54 -5.36 5.34 -19.95
CA ARG A 54 -5.86 5.61 -21.31
C ARG A 54 -7.00 6.63 -21.36
N PHE A 55 -7.58 6.93 -20.20
CA PHE A 55 -8.71 7.85 -20.08
C PHE A 55 -8.22 9.30 -20.00
N LYS A 56 -8.97 10.22 -20.61
CA LYS A 56 -8.73 11.66 -20.55
C LYS A 56 -9.77 12.32 -19.67
N GLY A 57 -9.33 13.26 -18.82
CA GLY A 57 -10.17 13.99 -17.87
C GLY A 57 -10.37 13.27 -16.53
N ARG A 58 -10.69 14.06 -15.50
CA ARG A 58 -10.82 13.59 -14.10
C ARG A 58 -11.94 12.55 -13.96
N GLU A 59 -13.13 12.86 -14.46
CA GLU A 59 -14.34 12.03 -14.27
C GLU A 59 -14.15 10.60 -14.80
N ARG A 60 -13.66 10.44 -16.03
CA ARG A 60 -13.43 9.11 -16.63
C ARG A 60 -12.33 8.34 -15.91
N THR A 61 -11.29 9.04 -15.46
CA THR A 61 -10.19 8.43 -14.71
C THR A 61 -10.66 7.96 -13.33
N GLU A 62 -11.51 8.75 -12.68
CA GLU A 62 -12.07 8.45 -11.37
C GLU A 62 -13.02 7.25 -11.43
N LEU A 63 -13.93 7.20 -12.41
CA LEU A 63 -14.78 6.02 -12.62
C LEU A 63 -13.93 4.76 -12.81
N ALA A 64 -12.89 4.83 -13.64
CA ALA A 64 -11.99 3.69 -13.84
C ALA A 64 -11.24 3.31 -12.56
N ALA A 65 -10.88 4.27 -11.72
CA ALA A 65 -10.18 4.01 -10.46
C ALA A 65 -11.09 3.23 -9.49
N TYR A 66 -12.37 3.60 -9.40
CA TYR A 66 -13.35 2.85 -8.60
C TYR A 66 -13.53 1.42 -9.10
N LEU A 67 -13.64 1.22 -10.42
CA LEU A 67 -13.77 -0.12 -11.01
C LEU A 67 -12.53 -0.99 -10.72
N VAL A 68 -11.33 -0.44 -10.91
CA VAL A 68 -10.07 -1.17 -10.62
C VAL A 68 -9.93 -1.46 -9.11
N GLY A 69 -10.28 -0.51 -8.26
CA GLY A 69 -10.29 -0.71 -6.80
C GLY A 69 -11.27 -1.81 -6.37
N ALA A 70 -12.48 -1.83 -6.95
CA ALA A 70 -13.45 -2.89 -6.72
C ALA A 70 -12.93 -4.26 -7.17
N ALA A 71 -12.31 -4.36 -8.34
CA ALA A 71 -11.69 -5.59 -8.82
C ALA A 71 -10.58 -6.08 -7.88
N TYR A 72 -9.73 -5.18 -7.37
CA TYR A 72 -8.71 -5.54 -6.38
C TYR A 72 -9.33 -6.11 -5.10
N ASN A 73 -10.43 -5.52 -4.61
CA ASN A 73 -11.14 -6.04 -3.44
C ASN A 73 -11.64 -7.47 -3.66
N LEU A 74 -12.16 -7.80 -4.84
CA LEU A 74 -12.57 -9.17 -5.17
C LEU A 74 -11.39 -10.15 -5.12
N VAL A 75 -10.26 -9.79 -5.77
CA VAL A 75 -9.03 -10.62 -5.73
C VAL A 75 -8.54 -10.80 -4.29
N ARG A 76 -8.58 -9.73 -3.49
CA ARG A 76 -8.20 -9.79 -2.08
C ARG A 76 -9.12 -10.71 -1.27
N MET A 77 -10.43 -10.61 -1.45
CA MET A 77 -11.39 -11.49 -0.78
C MET A 77 -11.16 -12.96 -1.15
N ALA A 78 -10.95 -13.26 -2.43
CA ALA A 78 -10.65 -14.63 -2.87
C ALA A 78 -9.41 -15.21 -2.16
N ARG A 79 -8.35 -14.40 -1.99
CA ARG A 79 -7.16 -14.81 -1.24
C ARG A 79 -7.40 -14.99 0.26
N LEU A 80 -8.30 -14.19 0.84
CA LEU A 80 -8.63 -14.27 2.26
C LEU A 80 -9.53 -15.47 2.58
N VAL A 81 -10.39 -15.87 1.65
CA VAL A 81 -11.23 -17.07 1.79
C VAL A 81 -10.42 -18.35 1.66
N ALA A 82 -9.36 -18.34 0.84
CA ALA A 82 -8.49 -19.50 0.65
C ALA A 82 -7.41 -19.68 1.73
N ALA A 83 -7.27 -18.72 2.65
CA ALA A 83 -6.26 -18.71 3.72
C ALA A 83 -6.86 -19.18 5.04
#